data_AF-A0A651FN06-F1
#
_entry.id   AF-A0A651FN06-F1
#
_cell.length_a   1.000
_cell.length_b   1.000
_cell.length_c   1.000
_cell.angle_alpha   90.00
_cell.angle_beta   90.00
_cell.angle_gamma   90.00
#
_symmetry.space_group_name_H-M   'P 1'
#
loop_
_entity.id
_entity.type
_entity.pdbx_description
1 polymer ?
#
loop_
_entity_poly.entity_id
_entity_poly.type
_entity_poly.pdbx_seq_one_letter_code
_entity_poly.pdbx_strand_id
1 'polypeptide(L)' 'MHYPHRKSRIKRKRSIGFRARMRTKAGRKIISRKRRLGRLVNVADKPM' A
#
# COMPACT_ATOMS: atom_id res chain seq x y z
N MET A 1 5.43 23.36 -10.77
CA MET A 1 5.97 23.06 -9.42
C MET A 1 6.46 21.62 -9.38
N HIS A 2 7.78 21.45 -9.42
CA HIS A 2 8.45 20.15 -9.50
C HIS A 2 8.78 19.66 -8.09
N TYR A 3 7.90 18.86 -7.48
CA TYR A 3 8.29 18.06 -6.32
C TYR A 3 8.94 16.79 -6.85
N PRO A 4 10.24 16.55 -6.60
CA PRO A 4 10.88 15.32 -7.06
C PRO A 4 10.25 14.13 -6.34
N HIS A 5 9.38 13.39 -7.06
CA HIS A 5 8.81 12.15 -6.59
C HIS A 5 9.91 11.08 -6.55
N ARG A 6 10.57 10.92 -5.40
CA ARG A 6 11.58 9.87 -5.18
C ARG A 6 10.92 8.49 -5.32
N LYS A 7 11.26 7.75 -6.39
CA LYS A 7 10.68 6.43 -6.73
C LYS A 7 11.33 5.25 -5.98
N SER A 8 11.58 5.38 -4.67
CA SER A 8 12.15 4.27 -3.90
C SER A 8 11.11 3.15 -3.72
N ARG A 9 11.34 2.01 -4.40
CA ARG A 9 10.50 0.79 -4.27
C ARG A 9 10.53 0.24 -2.85
N ILE A 10 11.68 0.30 -2.18
CA ILE A 10 11.84 -0.12 -0.78
C ILE A 10 10.98 0.74 0.14
N LYS A 11 11.05 2.08 0.00
CA LYS A 11 10.22 3.00 0.78
C LYS A 11 8.74 2.72 0.56
N ARG A 12 8.32 2.49 -0.68
CA ARG A 12 6.93 2.16 -1.04
C ARG A 12 6.45 0.88 -0.35
N LYS A 13 7.24 -0.20 -0.36
CA LYS A 13 6.88 -1.45 0.33
C LYS A 13 6.78 -1.27 1.85
N ARG A 14 7.73 -0.55 2.45
CA ARG A 14 7.75 -0.28 3.90
C ARG A 14 6.59 0.61 4.36
N SER A 15 6.17 1.58 3.55
CA SER A 15 5.11 2.53 3.92
C SER A 15 3.70 2.03 3.62
N ILE A 16 3.47 1.45 2.44
CA ILE A 16 2.13 1.11 1.96
C ILE A 16 1.94 -0.36 1.57
N GLY A 17 2.94 -1.21 1.79
CA GLY A 17 2.84 -2.65 1.54
C GLY A 17 1.86 -3.36 2.47
N PHE A 18 1.51 -4.60 2.11
CA PHE A 18 0.52 -5.38 2.84
C PHE A 18 0.88 -5.60 4.31
N ARG A 19 2.12 -6.00 4.58
CA ARG A 19 2.62 -6.18 5.96
C ARG A 19 2.51 -4.89 6.78
N ALA A 20 2.83 -3.74 6.19
CA ALA A 20 2.70 -2.44 6.85
C ALA A 20 1.23 -2.12 7.19
N ARG A 21 0.28 -2.46 6.30
CA ARG A 21 -1.17 -2.31 6.55
C ARG A 21 -1.68 -3.28 7.62
N MET A 22 -1.17 -4.50 7.68
CA MET A 22 -1.63 -5.47 8.66
C MET A 22 -1.15 -5.16 10.09
N ARG A 23 -0.05 -4.40 10.25
CA ARG A 23 0.49 -4.01 11.57
C ARG A 23 -0.50 -3.19 12.41
N THR A 24 -1.26 -2.29 11.80
CA THR A 24 -2.14 -1.34 12.52
C THR A 24 -3.62 -1.67 12.37
N LYS A 25 -4.43 -1.31 13.38
CA LYS A 25 -5.90 -1.45 13.31
C LYS A 25 -6.48 -0.70 12.10
N ALA A 26 -6.03 0.53 11.87
CA ALA A 26 -6.46 1.35 10.73
C ALA A 26 -6.07 0.73 9.38
N GLY A 27 -4.86 0.18 9.26
CA GLY A 27 -4.44 -0.49 8.04
C GLY A 27 -5.27 -1.73 7.71
N ARG A 28 -5.65 -2.53 8.73
CA ARG A 28 -6.59 -3.65 8.55
C ARG A 28 -7.97 -3.19 8.06
N LYS A 29 -8.49 -2.06 8.57
CA LYS A 29 -9.75 -1.46 8.07
C LYS A 29 -9.66 -1.08 6.59
N ILE A 30 -8.53 -0.52 6.15
CA ILE A 30 -8.29 -0.18 4.72
C ILE A 30 -8.32 -1.43 3.85
N ILE A 31 -7.67 -2.51 4.28
CA ILE A 31 -7.67 -3.79 3.54
C ILE A 31 -9.08 -4.36 3.44
N SER A 32 -9.84 -4.37 4.54
CA SER A 32 -11.23 -4.82 4.55
C SER A 32 -12.10 -4.03 3.57
N ARG A 33 -11.97 -2.68 3.54
CA ARG A 33 -12.67 -1.83 2.57
C ARG A 33 -12.31 -2.17 1.13
N LYS A 34 -11.02 -2.39 0.84
CA LYS A 34 -10.57 -2.77 -0.51
C LYS A 34 -11.16 -4.11 -0.94
N ARG A 35 -11.14 -5.11 -0.05
CA ARG A 35 -11.76 -6.43 -0.29
C ARG A 35 -13.24 -6.33 -0.59
N ARG A 36 -13.99 -5.53 0.19
CA ARG A 36 -15.42 -5.28 -0.03
C ARG A 36 -15.71 -4.69 -1.42
N LEU A 37 -14.80 -3.85 -1.93
CA LEU A 37 -14.92 -3.24 -3.26
C LEU A 37 -14.32 -4.10 -4.39
N GLY A 38 -13.84 -5.32 -4.10
CA GLY A 38 -13.15 -6.16 -5.08
C GLY A 38 -11.79 -5.61 -5.55
N ARG A 39 -11.20 -4.66 -4.82
CA ARG A 39 -9.93 -4.01 -5.20
C ARG A 39 -8.72 -4.83 -4.75
N LEU A 40 -7.67 -4.80 -5.57
CA LEU A 40 -6.38 -5.40 -5.23
C LEU A 40 -5.82 -4.81 -3.92
N VAL A 41 -5.43 -5.72 -3.02
CA VAL A 41 -4.87 -5.38 -1.71
C VAL A 41 -3.35 -5.11 -1.78
N ASN A 42 -2.64 -5.80 -2.67
CA ASN A 42 -1.20 -5.69 -2.89
C ASN A 42 -0.87 -4.59 -3.91
N VAL A 43 -0.93 -3.33 -3.48
CA VAL A 43 -0.63 -2.18 -4.35
C VAL A 43 0.89 -1.99 -4.54
N ALA A 44 1.71 -2.41 -3.58
CA ALA A 44 3.16 -2.20 -3.61
C ALA A 44 3.94 -3.29 -4.38
N ASP A 45 3.35 -4.48 -4.52
CA ASP A 45 4.03 -5.68 -5.05
C ASP A 45 3.52 -6.09 -6.44
N LYS A 46 2.78 -5.22 -7.13
CA LYS A 46 2.33 -5.50 -8.50
C LYS A 46 3.58 -5.71 -9.40
N PRO A 47 3.71 -6.83 -10.12
CA PRO A 47 4.70 -6.91 -11.20
C PRO A 47 4.34 -5.79 -12.21
N MET A 48 5.37 -5.10 -12.70
CA MET A 48 5.19 -4.11 -13.76
C MET A 48 4.77 -4.83 -15.03
#